data_AF-A0A8S1USF8-F1
#
_entry.id   AF-A0A8S1USF8-F1
#
_cell.length_a   1.000
_cell.length_b   1.000
_cell.length_c   1.000
_cell.angle_alpha   90.00
_cell.angle_beta   90.00
_cell.angle_gamma   90.00
#
_symmetry.space_group_name_H-M   'P 1'
#
loop_
_entity.id
_entity.type
_entity.pdbx_description
1 polymer ?
#
loop_
_entity_poly.entity_id
_entity_poly.type
_entity_poly.pdbx_seq_one_letter_code
_entity_poly.pdbx_strand_id
1 'polypeptide(L)'
;MENDLQKENQLLVEQIKALQAQLNNRETLRNECSRINDQSSFFNTFKQSTPRGNISRDQSKRDLQDLTAQVKKLNEEKEQLRKTLKHQIDAYDQKIQQKEMELSQKEKMYRQLQTDYKELQQTLIQEQSKPAPQPAAPTPVQTKPAGDQIQQFRVQKVGLMNLPCLILIRRNIFEQFVIEIENTKDRVCINVQDITDLVPDRTKEDHFQLTYKLSNQKITEMYQSTEYKSILRAIKYLHSQQQQTRKQENQPAQLQQEQQSGLIKSLSSFFMKK
;
A
#
# COMPACT_ATOMS: atom_id res chain seq x y z
N MET A 1 -7.65 -40.01 123.57
CA MET A 1 -8.76 -39.42 122.80
C MET A 1 -8.36 -38.10 122.15
N GLU A 2 -8.07 -37.02 122.89
CA GLU A 2 -7.73 -35.70 122.27
C GLU A 2 -6.42 -35.72 121.45
N ASN A 3 -5.41 -36.48 121.92
CA ASN A 3 -4.12 -36.64 121.24
C ASN A 3 -4.21 -37.51 119.95
N ASP A 4 -5.12 -38.49 119.92
CA ASP A 4 -5.33 -39.38 118.77
C ASP A 4 -6.04 -38.66 117.62
N LEU A 5 -7.03 -37.83 117.95
CA LEU A 5 -7.72 -36.94 117.02
C LEU A 5 -6.77 -35.90 116.40
N GLN A 6 -5.81 -35.37 117.16
CA GLN A 6 -4.79 -34.44 116.63
C GLN A 6 -3.86 -35.13 115.62
N LYS A 7 -3.42 -36.36 115.91
CA LYS A 7 -2.58 -37.14 114.99
C LYS A 7 -3.30 -37.51 113.70
N GLU A 8 -4.56 -37.94 113.81
CA GLU A 8 -5.39 -38.26 112.65
C GLU A 8 -5.66 -37.02 111.79
N ASN A 9 -5.95 -35.87 112.41
CA ASN A 9 -6.13 -34.60 111.71
C ASN A 9 -4.84 -34.16 110.99
N GLN A 10 -3.68 -34.30 111.63
CA GLN A 10 -2.39 -34.01 111.02
C GLN A 10 -2.12 -34.91 109.79
N LEU A 11 -2.46 -36.20 109.88
CA LEU A 11 -2.29 -37.16 108.79
C LEU A 11 -3.25 -36.88 107.63
N LEU A 12 -4.50 -36.47 107.92
CA LEU A 12 -5.45 -36.02 106.91
C LEU A 12 -4.99 -34.74 106.21
N VAL A 13 -4.42 -33.78 106.94
CA VAL A 13 -3.85 -32.55 106.36
C VAL A 13 -2.68 -32.87 105.42
N GLU A 14 -1.82 -33.82 105.78
CA GLU A 14 -0.73 -34.27 104.90
C GLU A 14 -1.26 -34.97 103.65
N GLN A 15 -2.28 -35.83 103.78
CA GLN A 15 -2.93 -36.47 102.62
C GLN A 15 -3.59 -35.44 101.69
N ILE A 16 -4.29 -34.44 102.23
CA ILE A 16 -4.90 -33.37 101.44
C ILE A 16 -3.83 -32.59 100.68
N LYS A 17 -2.71 -32.24 101.32
CA LYS A 17 -1.58 -31.56 100.65
C LYS A 17 -0.98 -32.42 99.54
N ALA A 18 -0.80 -33.72 99.78
CA ALA A 18 -0.28 -34.65 98.77
C ALA A 18 -1.23 -34.76 97.56
N LEU A 19 -2.54 -34.87 97.81
CA LEU A 19 -3.56 -34.92 96.75
C LEU A 19 -3.65 -33.61 95.97
N GLN A 20 -3.57 -32.45 96.64
CA GLN A 20 -3.51 -31.14 95.97
C GLN A 20 -2.28 -31.02 95.08
N ALA A 21 -1.10 -31.48 95.53
CA ALA A 21 0.11 -31.49 94.72
C ALA A 21 -0.02 -32.40 93.49
N GLN A 22 -0.64 -33.58 93.64
CA GLN A 22 -0.90 -34.49 92.52
C GLN A 22 -1.88 -33.89 91.49
N LEU A 23 -2.93 -33.20 91.94
CA LEU A 23 -3.88 -32.52 91.06
C LEU A 23 -3.21 -31.40 90.28
N ASN A 24 -2.44 -30.53 90.95
CA ASN A 24 -1.71 -29.45 90.29
C ASN A 24 -0.70 -29.99 89.26
N ASN A 25 -0.02 -31.09 89.57
CA ASN A 25 0.92 -31.72 88.63
C ASN A 25 0.19 -32.30 87.40
N ARG A 26 -0.97 -32.95 87.60
CA ARG A 26 -1.81 -33.44 86.50
C ARG A 26 -2.34 -32.31 85.63
N GLU A 27 -2.74 -31.19 86.21
CA GLU A 27 -3.21 -30.03 85.48
C GLU A 27 -2.08 -29.40 84.65
N THR A 28 -0.88 -29.32 85.22
CA THR A 28 0.33 -28.87 84.51
C THR A 28 0.64 -29.76 83.30
N LEU A 29 0.66 -31.08 83.49
CA LEU A 29 0.89 -32.06 82.42
C LEU A 29 -0.18 -31.98 81.32
N ARG A 30 -1.45 -31.80 81.69
CA ARG A 30 -2.55 -31.62 80.73
C ARG A 30 -2.35 -30.37 79.87
N ASN A 31 -1.91 -29.28 80.49
CA ASN A 31 -1.63 -28.02 79.78
C ASN A 31 -0.43 -28.16 78.83
N GLU A 32 0.61 -28.90 79.21
CA GLU A 32 1.74 -29.22 78.33
C GLU A 32 1.33 -30.09 77.15
N CYS A 33 0.52 -31.13 77.36
CA CYS A 33 -0.02 -31.94 76.27
C CYS A 33 -0.86 -31.11 75.29
N SER A 34 -1.66 -30.15 75.78
CA SER A 34 -2.40 -29.23 74.92
C SER A 34 -1.46 -28.37 74.07
N ARG A 35 -0.41 -27.81 74.67
CA ARG A 35 0.60 -27.02 73.94
C ARG A 35 1.32 -27.82 72.86
N ILE A 36 1.66 -29.08 73.13
CA ILE A 36 2.28 -29.97 72.14
C ILE A 36 1.33 -30.25 70.98
N ASN A 37 0.04 -30.43 71.26
CA ASN A 37 -0.96 -30.66 70.23
C ASN A 37 -1.14 -29.41 69.33
N ASP A 38 -1.17 -28.22 69.93
CA ASP A 38 -1.24 -26.95 69.20
C ASP A 38 -0.01 -26.76 68.30
N GLN A 39 1.20 -27.03 68.80
CA GLN A 39 2.42 -26.97 68.00
C GLN A 39 2.43 -27.98 66.84
N SER A 40 1.94 -29.20 67.07
CA SER A 40 1.80 -30.22 66.02
C SER A 40 0.82 -29.77 64.93
N SER A 41 -0.31 -29.16 65.31
CA SER A 41 -1.27 -28.61 64.36
C SER A 41 -0.66 -27.51 63.50
N PHE A 42 0.06 -26.56 64.11
CA PHE A 42 0.75 -25.48 63.40
C PHE A 42 1.79 -26.03 62.41
N PHE A 43 2.58 -27.02 62.83
CA PHE A 43 3.60 -27.61 61.98
C PHE A 43 3.00 -28.36 60.78
N ASN A 44 1.87 -29.05 60.98
CA ASN A 44 1.14 -29.70 59.90
C ASN A 44 0.53 -28.69 58.92
N THR A 45 -0.07 -27.60 59.42
CA THR A 45 -0.58 -26.52 58.56
C THR A 45 0.56 -25.86 57.77
N PHE A 46 1.69 -25.59 58.41
CA PHE A 46 2.87 -24.99 57.77
C PHE A 46 3.47 -25.91 56.68
N LYS A 47 3.54 -27.22 56.93
CA LYS A 47 3.98 -28.23 55.95
C LYS A 47 3.04 -28.37 54.76
N GLN A 48 1.74 -28.10 54.93
CA GLN A 48 0.79 -28.13 53.82
C GLN A 48 0.82 -26.84 52.98
N SER A 49 1.13 -25.69 53.59
CA SER A 49 1.21 -24.41 52.87
C SER A 49 2.50 -24.23 52.07
N THR A 50 3.63 -24.79 52.52
CA THR A 50 4.94 -24.64 51.84
C THR A 50 5.00 -25.25 50.43
N PRO A 51 4.50 -26.48 50.18
CA PRO A 51 4.47 -27.06 48.84
C PRO A 51 3.61 -26.25 47.86
N ARG A 52 2.48 -25.69 48.31
CA ARG A 52 1.64 -24.81 47.48
C ARG A 52 2.37 -23.53 47.07
N GLY A 53 3.13 -22.93 47.98
CA GLY A 53 3.97 -21.77 47.68
C GLY A 53 5.08 -22.09 46.67
N ASN A 54 5.70 -23.26 46.76
CA ASN A 54 6.73 -23.70 45.82
C ASN A 54 6.19 -23.97 44.40
N ILE A 55 5.01 -24.59 44.28
CA ILE A 55 4.35 -24.79 42.98
C ILE A 55 4.04 -23.45 42.31
N SER A 56 3.53 -22.47 43.06
CA SER A 56 3.28 -21.12 42.54
C SER A 56 4.57 -20.44 42.08
N ARG A 57 5.68 -20.61 42.82
CA ARG A 57 6.98 -20.03 42.47
C ARG A 57 7.56 -20.65 41.21
N ASP A 58 7.46 -21.96 41.06
CA ASP A 58 7.96 -22.66 39.87
C ASP A 58 7.12 -22.36 38.63
N GLN A 59 5.80 -22.15 38.79
CA GLN A 59 4.97 -21.65 37.70
C GLN A 59 5.40 -20.24 37.28
N SER A 60 5.55 -19.30 38.22
CA SER A 60 6.00 -17.95 37.91
C SER A 60 7.39 -17.90 37.26
N LYS A 61 8.31 -18.82 37.62
CA LYS A 61 9.60 -18.95 36.93
C LYS A 61 9.44 -19.38 35.47
N ARG A 62 8.55 -20.33 35.17
CA ARG A 62 8.27 -20.76 33.79
C ARG A 62 7.65 -19.63 32.98
N ASP A 63 6.64 -18.96 33.53
CA ASP A 63 5.99 -17.83 32.86
C ASP A 63 7.00 -16.70 32.57
N LEU A 64 7.93 -16.42 33.50
CA LEU A 64 9.00 -15.44 33.29
C LEU A 64 9.98 -15.87 32.19
N GLN A 65 10.33 -17.16 32.12
CA GLN A 65 11.19 -17.69 31.06
C GLN A 65 10.51 -17.59 29.69
N ASP A 66 9.24 -17.96 29.61
CA ASP A 66 8.45 -17.86 28.38
C ASP A 66 8.30 -16.41 27.92
N LEU A 67 8.01 -15.50 28.85
CA LEU A 67 7.94 -14.06 28.56
C LEU A 67 9.30 -13.52 28.10
N THR A 68 10.39 -13.95 28.71
CA THR A 68 11.75 -13.56 28.31
C THR A 68 12.07 -14.04 26.89
N ALA A 69 11.70 -15.28 26.57
CA ALA A 69 11.87 -15.83 25.23
C ALA A 69 11.02 -15.06 24.19
N GLN A 70 9.79 -14.70 24.54
CA GLN A 70 8.91 -13.92 23.67
C GLN A 70 9.44 -12.50 23.43
N VAL A 71 9.93 -11.82 24.47
CA VAL A 71 10.57 -10.50 24.35
C VAL A 71 11.83 -10.57 23.48
N LYS A 72 12.63 -11.62 23.61
CA LYS A 72 13.81 -11.83 22.76
C LYS A 72 13.40 -11.98 21.30
N LYS A 73 12.40 -12.81 21.00
CA LYS A 73 11.87 -13.00 19.64
C LYS A 73 11.33 -11.69 19.06
N LEU A 74 10.55 -10.93 19.82
CA LEU A 74 10.04 -9.64 19.39
C LEU A 74 11.15 -8.62 19.10
N ASN A 75 12.23 -8.63 19.88
CA ASN A 75 13.39 -7.78 19.61
C ASN A 75 14.14 -8.20 18.34
N GLU A 76 14.27 -9.49 18.07
CA GLU A 76 14.85 -10.01 16.83
C GLU A 76 14.00 -9.63 15.61
N GLU A 77 12.68 -9.80 15.67
CA GLU A 77 11.73 -9.38 14.62
C GLU A 77 11.79 -7.86 14.38
N LYS A 78 11.84 -7.06 15.45
CA LYS A 78 11.99 -5.60 15.36
C LYS A 78 13.30 -5.21 14.67
N GLU A 79 14.39 -5.89 14.98
CA GLU A 79 15.69 -5.60 14.37
C GLU A 79 15.75 -6.03 12.90
N GLN A 80 15.14 -7.17 12.55
CA GLN A 80 14.97 -7.57 11.15
C GLN A 80 14.15 -6.53 10.37
N LEU A 81 13.02 -6.08 10.92
CA LEU A 81 12.18 -5.07 10.29
C LEU A 81 12.94 -3.75 10.07
N ARG A 82 13.74 -3.32 11.06
CA ARG A 82 14.61 -2.15 10.92
C ARG A 82 15.61 -2.29 9.79
N LYS A 83 16.25 -3.46 9.65
CA LYS A 83 17.19 -3.73 8.55
C LYS A 83 16.50 -3.71 7.19
N THR A 84 15.31 -4.32 7.09
CA THR A 84 14.51 -4.32 5.86
C THR A 84 14.09 -2.90 5.48
N LEU A 85 13.57 -2.12 6.42
CA LEU A 85 13.18 -0.73 6.18
C LEU A 85 14.37 0.13 5.75
N LYS A 86 15.53 -0.01 6.41
CA LYS A 86 16.74 0.70 6.02
C LYS A 86 17.14 0.37 4.58
N HIS A 87 17.16 -0.91 4.21
CA HIS A 87 17.50 -1.32 2.85
C HIS A 87 16.51 -0.78 1.80
N GLN A 88 15.21 -0.74 2.14
CA GLN A 88 14.20 -0.14 1.26
C GLN A 88 14.40 1.36 1.09
N ILE A 89 14.68 2.09 2.18
CA ILE A 89 14.98 3.53 2.14
C ILE A 89 16.20 3.78 1.24
N ASP A 90 17.30 3.08 1.46
CA ASP A 90 18.52 3.23 0.65
C ASP A 90 18.24 2.96 -0.84
N ALA A 91 17.41 1.96 -1.16
CA ALA A 91 17.02 1.66 -2.53
C ALA A 91 16.11 2.74 -3.16
N TYR A 92 15.21 3.34 -2.38
CA TYR A 92 14.40 4.47 -2.85
C TYR A 92 15.25 5.73 -3.06
N ASP A 93 16.21 6.01 -2.17
CA ASP A 93 17.12 7.15 -2.30
C ASP A 93 17.97 7.03 -3.58
N GLN A 94 18.49 5.82 -3.88
CA GLN A 94 19.21 5.59 -5.14
C GLN A 94 18.32 5.82 -6.37
N LYS A 95 17.06 5.37 -6.35
CA LYS A 95 16.11 5.62 -7.44
C LYS A 95 15.80 7.10 -7.61
N ILE A 96 15.65 7.84 -6.50
CA ILE A 96 15.41 9.28 -6.52
C ILE A 96 16.60 9.97 -7.18
N GLN A 97 17.83 9.69 -6.73
CA GLN A 97 19.05 10.26 -7.32
C GLN A 97 19.17 9.98 -8.82
N GLN A 98 18.85 8.76 -9.25
CA GLN A 98 18.85 8.41 -10.67
C GLN A 98 17.80 9.22 -11.46
N LYS A 99 16.59 9.39 -10.91
CA LYS A 99 15.52 10.17 -11.55
C LYS A 99 15.84 11.66 -11.60
N GLU A 100 16.46 12.21 -10.57
CA GLU A 100 16.94 13.59 -10.56
C GLU A 100 18.01 13.82 -11.64
N MET A 101 18.93 12.87 -11.81
CA MET A 101 19.93 12.93 -12.88
C MET A 101 19.30 12.87 -14.28
N GLU A 102 18.35 11.94 -14.50
CA GLU A 102 17.58 11.85 -15.75
C GLU A 102 16.81 13.15 -16.05
N LEU A 103 16.20 13.75 -15.02
CA LEU A 103 15.46 15.00 -15.14
C LEU A 103 16.39 16.15 -15.51
N SER A 104 17.54 16.27 -14.86
CA SER A 104 18.55 17.28 -15.19
C SER A 104 19.06 17.14 -16.64
N GLN A 105 19.26 15.92 -17.14
CA GLN A 105 19.63 15.69 -18.54
C GLN A 105 18.52 16.13 -19.49
N LYS A 106 17.26 15.80 -19.19
CA LYS A 106 16.10 16.23 -20.00
C LYS A 106 15.93 17.74 -20.01
N GLU A 107 16.13 18.41 -18.88
CA GLU A 107 16.09 19.87 -18.80
C GLU A 107 17.19 20.52 -19.66
N LYS A 108 18.40 19.96 -19.68
CA LYS A 108 19.47 20.43 -20.58
C LYS A 108 19.08 20.28 -22.04
N MET A 109 18.54 19.12 -22.44
CA MET A 109 18.06 18.90 -23.81
C MET A 109 16.92 19.87 -24.19
N TYR A 110 15.98 20.11 -23.26
CA TYR A 110 14.89 21.05 -23.49
C TYR A 110 15.38 22.48 -23.70
N ARG A 111 16.36 22.93 -22.88
CA ARG A 111 16.99 24.24 -23.07
C ARG A 111 17.71 24.34 -24.42
N GLN A 112 18.42 23.29 -24.83
CA GLN A 112 19.08 23.27 -26.14
C GLN A 112 18.05 23.40 -27.28
N LEU A 113 16.98 22.59 -27.24
CA LEU A 113 15.92 22.63 -28.24
C LEU A 113 15.24 24.00 -28.31
N GLN A 114 15.08 24.67 -27.16
CA GLN A 114 14.55 26.03 -27.10
C GLN A 114 15.47 27.03 -27.79
N THR A 115 16.79 26.88 -27.65
CA THR A 115 17.79 27.68 -28.38
C THR A 115 17.68 27.42 -29.87
N ASP A 116 17.70 26.16 -30.30
CA ASP A 116 17.60 25.77 -31.71
C ASP A 116 16.30 26.30 -32.35
N TYR A 117 15.19 26.27 -31.61
CA TYR A 117 13.91 26.81 -32.08
C TYR A 117 13.98 28.33 -32.30
N LYS A 118 14.62 29.08 -31.40
CA LYS A 118 14.81 30.53 -31.55
C LYS A 118 15.69 30.86 -32.75
N GLU A 119 16.77 30.12 -32.95
CA GLU A 119 17.65 30.29 -34.12
C GLU A 119 16.90 30.00 -35.43
N LEU A 120 16.11 28.92 -35.47
CA LEU A 120 15.29 28.60 -36.63
C LEU A 120 14.23 29.68 -36.89
N GLN A 121 13.59 30.20 -35.84
CA GLN A 121 12.62 31.28 -35.96
C GLN A 121 13.28 32.56 -36.52
N GLN A 122 14.48 32.91 -36.05
CA GLN A 122 15.23 34.05 -36.57
C GLN A 122 15.63 33.86 -38.04
N THR A 123 16.04 32.64 -38.40
CA THR A 123 16.38 32.28 -39.79
C THR A 123 15.15 32.37 -40.70
N LEU A 124 13.98 31.90 -40.23
CA LEU A 124 12.73 32.00 -40.97
C LEU A 124 12.34 33.47 -41.23
N ILE A 125 12.49 34.34 -40.22
CA ILE A 125 12.24 35.78 -40.37
C ILE A 125 13.19 36.39 -41.40
N GLN A 126 14.48 36.03 -41.39
CA GLN A 126 15.44 36.49 -42.41
C GLN A 126 15.07 36.03 -43.82
N GLU A 127 14.71 34.76 -44.00
CA GLU A 127 14.30 34.24 -45.32
C GLU A 127 12.99 34.89 -45.81
N GLN A 128 12.01 35.13 -44.93
CA GLN A 128 10.78 35.84 -45.30
C GLN A 128 11.01 37.33 -45.62
N SER A 129 12.08 37.93 -45.10
CA SER A 129 12.46 39.32 -45.39
C SER A 129 13.25 39.49 -46.70
N LYS A 130 13.65 38.38 -47.36
CA LYS A 130 14.22 38.45 -48.71
C LYS A 130 13.12 38.74 -49.74
N PRO A 131 13.35 39.63 -50.72
CA PRO A 131 12.36 39.95 -51.74
C PRO A 131 12.02 38.71 -52.57
N ALA A 132 10.73 38.46 -52.78
CA ALA A 132 10.23 37.29 -53.47
C ALA A 132 10.72 37.23 -54.93
N PRO A 133 11.28 36.09 -55.40
CA PRO A 133 11.29 35.78 -56.82
C PRO A 133 9.84 35.63 -57.30
N GLN A 134 9.57 36.11 -58.52
CA GLN A 134 8.23 36.12 -59.12
C GLN A 134 7.52 34.75 -59.07
N PRO A 135 6.18 34.72 -58.92
CA PRO A 135 5.45 33.53 -58.54
C PRO A 135 5.34 32.54 -59.71
N ALA A 136 5.88 31.34 -59.53
CA ALA A 136 5.38 30.13 -60.19
C ALA A 136 4.31 29.48 -59.28
N ALA A 137 3.29 28.92 -59.94
CA ALA A 137 2.05 28.29 -59.47
C ALA A 137 1.99 27.70 -58.03
N PRO A 138 0.78 27.67 -57.41
CA PRO A 138 0.59 27.30 -56.02
C PRO A 138 0.88 25.81 -55.77
N THR A 139 1.94 25.53 -55.02
CA THR A 139 2.23 24.19 -54.49
C THR A 139 1.65 24.08 -53.06
N PRO A 140 0.96 22.98 -52.69
CA PRO A 140 0.38 22.83 -51.36
C PRO A 140 1.48 22.79 -50.29
N VAL A 141 1.34 23.62 -49.27
CA VAL A 141 2.27 23.69 -48.13
C VAL A 141 2.13 22.42 -47.29
N GLN A 142 3.16 21.58 -47.26
CA GLN A 142 3.25 20.46 -46.32
C GLN A 142 3.52 20.98 -44.91
N THR A 143 2.55 20.76 -44.02
CA THR A 143 2.70 20.92 -42.57
C THR A 143 3.71 19.91 -42.02
N LYS A 144 4.74 20.39 -41.32
CA LYS A 144 5.70 19.57 -40.56
C LYS A 144 4.97 18.72 -39.50
N PRO A 145 5.48 17.51 -39.18
CA PRO A 145 4.80 16.59 -38.27
C PRO A 145 5.02 17.06 -36.82
N ALA A 146 3.95 17.54 -36.17
CA ALA A 146 3.88 17.52 -34.72
C ALA A 146 3.85 16.04 -34.29
N GLY A 147 4.74 15.67 -33.37
CA GLY A 147 5.08 14.27 -33.03
C GLY A 147 3.90 13.30 -33.06
N ASP A 148 4.07 12.20 -33.81
CA ASP A 148 3.17 11.06 -33.96
C ASP A 148 1.68 11.39 -33.80
N GLN A 149 1.21 12.34 -34.60
CA GLN A 149 -0.22 12.54 -34.80
C GLN A 149 -0.77 11.30 -35.52
N ILE A 150 -1.64 10.55 -34.85
CA ILE A 150 -2.16 9.29 -35.38
C ILE A 150 -3.44 9.53 -36.16
N GLN A 151 -4.36 10.32 -35.58
CA GLN A 151 -5.64 10.67 -36.21
C GLN A 151 -6.10 12.07 -35.77
N GLN A 152 -6.82 12.75 -36.65
CA GLN A 152 -7.38 14.08 -36.43
C GLN A 152 -8.81 14.15 -36.96
N PHE A 153 -9.73 14.70 -36.17
CA PHE A 153 -11.14 14.84 -36.53
C PHE A 153 -11.65 16.25 -36.26
N ARG A 154 -12.41 16.80 -37.20
CA ARG A 154 -13.10 18.08 -37.01
C ARG A 154 -14.49 17.80 -36.43
N VAL A 155 -14.81 18.47 -35.33
CA VAL A 155 -16.08 18.32 -34.62
C VAL A 155 -16.61 19.67 -34.19
N GLN A 156 -17.88 19.73 -33.80
CA GLN A 156 -18.47 20.91 -33.17
C GLN A 156 -18.92 20.54 -31.76
N LYS A 157 -18.39 21.21 -30.73
CA LYS A 157 -18.87 21.06 -29.35
C LYS A 157 -20.22 21.73 -29.21
N VAL A 158 -21.24 20.94 -28.93
CA VAL A 158 -22.64 21.38 -28.82
C VAL A 158 -22.87 22.02 -27.45
N GLY A 159 -23.47 23.21 -27.44
CA GLY A 159 -23.73 23.99 -26.23
C GLY A 159 -24.29 25.38 -26.57
N LEU A 160 -24.20 26.33 -25.64
CA LEU A 160 -24.78 27.68 -25.83
C LEU A 160 -24.22 28.44 -27.06
N MET A 161 -22.99 28.12 -27.50
CA MET A 161 -22.30 28.84 -28.58
C MET A 161 -21.73 27.92 -29.68
N ASN A 162 -22.09 26.63 -29.70
CA ASN A 162 -21.64 25.61 -30.66
C ASN A 162 -20.22 25.83 -31.23
N LEU A 163 -19.19 25.43 -30.48
CA LEU A 163 -17.81 25.79 -30.80
C LEU A 163 -17.15 24.80 -31.75
N PRO A 164 -16.47 25.24 -32.83
CA PRO A 164 -15.66 24.34 -33.64
C PRO A 164 -14.49 23.84 -32.80
N CYS A 165 -14.27 22.52 -32.86
CA CYS A 165 -13.24 21.84 -32.10
C CYS A 165 -12.50 20.84 -32.99
N LEU A 166 -11.28 20.52 -32.57
CA LEU A 166 -10.44 19.52 -33.18
C LEU A 166 -10.16 18.44 -32.15
N ILE A 167 -10.51 17.20 -32.48
CA ILE A 167 -10.12 16.03 -31.70
C ILE A 167 -8.85 15.46 -32.33
N LEU A 168 -7.79 15.39 -31.54
CA LEU A 168 -6.48 14.91 -31.91
C LEU A 168 -6.14 13.66 -31.09
N ILE A 169 -5.79 12.58 -31.77
CA ILE A 169 -5.30 11.34 -31.14
C ILE A 169 -3.80 11.25 -31.41
N ARG A 170 -3.01 11.22 -30.35
CA ARG A 170 -1.54 11.13 -30.45
C ARG A 170 -0.93 10.33 -29.30
N ARG A 171 0.35 10.02 -29.43
CA ARG A 171 1.17 9.54 -28.31
C ARG A 171 1.82 10.69 -27.57
N ASN A 172 1.80 10.65 -26.24
CA ASN A 172 2.54 11.59 -25.41
C ASN A 172 4.01 11.15 -25.27
N ILE A 173 4.81 11.96 -24.57
CA ILE A 173 6.23 11.69 -24.31
C ILE A 173 6.51 10.43 -23.48
N PHE A 174 5.47 9.85 -22.87
CA PHE A 174 5.51 8.58 -22.13
C PHE A 174 4.99 7.42 -22.98
N GLU A 175 4.88 7.61 -24.30
CA GLU A 175 4.34 6.65 -25.27
C GLU A 175 2.88 6.22 -25.01
N GLN A 176 2.16 6.96 -24.16
CA GLN A 176 0.75 6.70 -23.88
C GLN A 176 -0.15 7.41 -24.89
N PHE A 177 -1.21 6.74 -25.31
CA PHE A 177 -2.24 7.36 -26.14
C PHE A 177 -3.02 8.40 -25.32
N VAL A 178 -3.10 9.61 -25.86
CA VAL A 178 -3.88 10.72 -25.32
C VAL A 178 -4.81 11.28 -26.38
N ILE A 179 -5.94 11.80 -25.93
CA ILE A 179 -6.90 12.52 -26.76
C ILE A 179 -6.84 13.98 -26.36
N GLU A 180 -6.58 14.85 -27.34
CA GLU A 180 -6.63 16.29 -27.14
C GLU A 180 -7.83 16.87 -27.86
N ILE A 181 -8.55 17.73 -27.16
CA ILE A 181 -9.68 18.45 -27.70
C ILE A 181 -9.32 19.92 -27.67
N GLU A 182 -9.07 20.46 -28.85
CA GLU A 182 -8.63 21.84 -29.05
C GLU A 182 -9.76 22.66 -29.66
N ASN A 183 -9.98 23.86 -29.13
CA ASN A 183 -10.85 24.87 -29.72
C ASN A 183 -10.10 26.20 -29.77
N THR A 184 -10.74 27.26 -30.28
CA THR A 184 -10.08 28.56 -30.45
C THR A 184 -9.67 29.26 -29.15
N LYS A 185 -10.17 28.82 -27.99
CA LYS A 185 -9.94 29.42 -26.68
C LYS A 185 -9.19 28.51 -25.70
N ASP A 186 -9.27 27.20 -25.88
CA ASP A 186 -8.86 26.22 -24.89
C ASP A 186 -8.41 24.90 -25.53
N ARG A 187 -7.53 24.18 -24.83
CA ARG A 187 -7.04 22.86 -25.21
C ARG A 187 -7.05 21.95 -23.99
N VAL A 188 -7.85 20.89 -24.07
CA VAL A 188 -7.95 19.88 -23.02
C VAL A 188 -7.22 18.61 -23.47
N CYS A 189 -6.33 18.09 -22.62
CA CYS A 189 -5.64 16.82 -22.86
C CYS A 189 -6.21 15.76 -21.90
N ILE A 190 -6.68 14.65 -22.45
CA ILE A 190 -7.40 13.59 -21.75
C ILE A 190 -6.64 12.28 -21.99
N ASN A 191 -6.24 11.59 -20.91
CA ASN A 191 -5.70 10.25 -21.07
C ASN A 191 -6.82 9.28 -21.43
N VAL A 192 -6.54 8.29 -22.27
CA VAL A 192 -7.57 7.30 -22.69
C VAL A 192 -8.19 6.57 -21.49
N GLN A 193 -7.42 6.34 -20.42
CA GLN A 193 -7.91 5.70 -19.18
C GLN A 193 -8.96 6.52 -18.42
N ASP A 194 -8.98 7.84 -18.64
CA ASP A 194 -9.86 8.76 -17.94
C ASP A 194 -11.19 8.92 -18.69
N ILE A 195 -11.32 8.35 -19.89
CA ILE A 195 -12.56 8.28 -20.65
C ILE A 195 -13.44 7.21 -20.02
N THR A 196 -14.58 7.65 -19.48
CA THR A 196 -15.51 6.77 -18.77
C THR A 196 -16.64 6.29 -19.65
N ASP A 197 -17.08 7.11 -20.60
CA ASP A 197 -18.15 6.75 -21.51
C ASP A 197 -18.02 7.48 -22.85
N LEU A 198 -18.45 6.80 -23.91
CA LEU A 198 -18.45 7.33 -25.26
C LEU A 198 -19.62 6.70 -26.03
N VAL A 199 -20.71 7.46 -26.12
CA VAL A 199 -21.98 6.98 -26.68
C VAL A 199 -22.48 7.87 -27.81
N PRO A 200 -23.03 7.29 -28.89
CA PRO A 200 -23.80 8.08 -29.85
C PRO A 200 -25.06 8.61 -29.18
N ASP A 201 -25.46 9.84 -29.53
CA ASP A 201 -26.76 10.38 -29.14
C ASP A 201 -27.85 9.66 -29.95
N ARG A 202 -28.87 9.12 -29.26
CA ARG A 202 -29.98 8.41 -29.91
C ARG A 202 -31.05 9.33 -30.45
N THR A 203 -31.02 10.61 -30.07
CA THR A 203 -32.05 11.60 -30.39
C THR A 203 -31.70 12.45 -31.61
N LYS A 204 -30.42 12.54 -31.97
CA LYS A 204 -29.92 13.35 -33.08
C LYS A 204 -28.88 12.59 -33.88
N GLU A 205 -29.04 12.58 -35.20
CA GLU A 205 -28.01 12.05 -36.10
C GLU A 205 -26.72 12.89 -35.97
N ASP A 206 -25.58 12.23 -36.15
CA ASP A 206 -24.23 12.82 -36.09
C ASP A 206 -23.77 13.41 -34.74
N HIS A 207 -24.52 13.17 -33.66
CA HIS A 207 -24.16 13.60 -32.32
C HIS A 207 -23.59 12.44 -31.50
N PHE A 208 -22.61 12.75 -30.65
CA PHE A 208 -22.08 11.82 -29.67
C PHE A 208 -21.71 12.53 -28.38
N GLN A 209 -21.78 11.78 -27.29
CA GLN A 209 -21.44 12.22 -25.95
C GLN A 209 -20.13 11.57 -25.53
N LEU A 210 -19.19 12.39 -25.09
CA LEU A 210 -17.92 11.95 -24.51
C LEU A 210 -17.92 12.34 -23.04
N THR A 211 -17.65 11.35 -22.19
CA THR A 211 -17.58 11.56 -20.74
C THR A 211 -16.23 11.13 -20.21
N TYR A 212 -15.53 12.02 -19.52
CA TYR A 212 -14.18 11.81 -19.02
C TYR A 212 -13.99 12.38 -17.61
N LYS A 213 -12.91 11.95 -16.94
CA LYS A 213 -12.49 12.49 -15.65
C LYS A 213 -11.37 13.51 -15.83
N LEU A 214 -11.52 14.68 -15.20
CA LEU A 214 -10.48 15.70 -15.13
C LEU A 214 -10.43 16.25 -13.71
N SER A 215 -9.27 16.21 -13.05
CA SER A 215 -9.09 16.71 -11.67
C SER A 215 -10.14 16.20 -10.68
N ASN A 216 -10.44 14.89 -10.73
CA ASN A 216 -11.47 14.19 -9.95
C ASN A 216 -12.94 14.61 -10.22
N GLN A 217 -13.19 15.44 -11.22
CA GLN A 217 -14.54 15.77 -11.67
C GLN A 217 -14.91 14.96 -12.91
N LYS A 218 -16.16 14.50 -12.97
CA LYS A 218 -16.73 13.85 -14.15
C LYS A 218 -17.29 14.93 -15.08
N ILE A 219 -16.72 15.03 -16.27
CA ILE A 219 -17.12 15.99 -17.30
C ILE A 219 -17.83 15.22 -18.41
N THR A 220 -18.96 15.75 -18.86
CA THR A 220 -19.77 15.19 -19.94
C THR A 220 -20.00 16.26 -20.98
N GLU A 221 -19.56 16.01 -22.21
CA GLU A 221 -19.63 16.96 -23.31
C GLU A 221 -20.27 16.31 -24.53
N MET A 222 -21.02 17.12 -25.27
CA MET A 222 -21.71 16.69 -26.49
C MET A 222 -21.02 17.28 -27.70
N TYR A 223 -20.81 16.46 -28.72
CA TYR A 223 -20.15 16.84 -29.95
C TYR A 223 -20.97 16.40 -31.16
N GLN A 224 -20.86 17.16 -32.23
CA GLN A 224 -21.44 16.88 -33.52
C GLN A 224 -20.32 16.67 -34.55
N SER A 225 -20.41 15.61 -35.35
CA SER A 225 -19.50 15.35 -36.46
C SER A 225 -20.09 14.33 -37.43
N THR A 226 -19.93 14.59 -38.73
CA THR A 226 -20.25 13.61 -39.78
C THR A 226 -19.38 12.36 -39.70
N GLU A 227 -18.23 12.44 -39.02
CA GLU A 227 -17.29 11.35 -38.81
C GLU A 227 -17.47 10.66 -37.45
N TYR A 228 -18.57 10.89 -36.73
CA TYR A 228 -18.74 10.41 -35.36
C TYR A 228 -18.51 8.89 -35.24
N LYS A 229 -18.96 8.07 -36.19
CA LYS A 229 -18.73 6.61 -36.18
C LYS A 229 -17.24 6.26 -36.21
N SER A 230 -16.45 6.99 -36.98
CA SER A 230 -15.00 6.81 -37.08
C SER A 230 -14.32 7.21 -35.77
N ILE A 231 -14.73 8.34 -35.19
CA ILE A 231 -14.25 8.83 -33.88
C ILE A 231 -14.54 7.79 -32.79
N LEU A 232 -15.80 7.31 -32.71
CA LEU A 232 -16.21 6.28 -31.76
C LEU A 232 -15.37 5.02 -31.89
N ARG A 233 -15.12 4.56 -33.12
CA ARG A 233 -14.33 3.36 -33.39
C ARG A 233 -12.86 3.56 -33.00
N ALA A 234 -12.28 4.71 -33.32
CA ALA A 234 -10.91 5.05 -32.98
C ALA A 234 -10.69 5.06 -31.45
N ILE A 235 -11.54 5.77 -30.70
CA ILE A 235 -11.41 5.87 -29.25
C ILE A 235 -11.65 4.51 -28.57
N LYS A 236 -12.64 3.73 -29.04
CA LYS A 236 -12.86 2.36 -28.55
C LYS A 236 -11.66 1.45 -28.80
N TYR A 237 -11.04 1.56 -29.98
CA TYR A 237 -9.83 0.82 -30.32
C TYR A 237 -8.67 1.18 -29.38
N LEU A 238 -8.44 2.46 -29.11
CA LEU A 238 -7.40 2.90 -28.16
C LEU A 238 -7.63 2.33 -26.75
N HIS A 239 -8.87 2.35 -26.28
CA HIS A 239 -9.21 1.78 -24.98
C HIS A 239 -8.94 0.27 -24.93
N SER A 240 -9.22 -0.46 -26.02
CA SER A 240 -8.90 -1.89 -26.13
C SER A 240 -7.39 -2.16 -26.14
N GLN A 241 -6.60 -1.33 -26.84
CA GLN A 241 -5.16 -1.44 -26.88
C GLN A 241 -4.54 -1.21 -25.49
N GLN A 242 -5.00 -0.17 -24.78
CA GLN A 242 -4.52 0.11 -23.43
C GLN A 242 -4.82 -1.04 -22.44
N GLN A 243 -6.00 -1.67 -22.56
CA GLN A 243 -6.32 -2.85 -21.75
C GLN A 243 -5.43 -4.05 -22.05
N GLN A 244 -5.02 -4.25 -23.31
CA GLN A 244 -4.09 -5.32 -23.69
C GLN A 244 -2.69 -5.06 -23.13
N THR A 245 -2.17 -3.82 -23.20
CA THR A 245 -0.87 -3.45 -22.62
C THR A 245 -0.83 -3.69 -21.11
N ARG A 246 -1.87 -3.28 -20.38
CA ARG A 246 -1.97 -3.51 -18.92
C ARG A 246 -2.04 -5.00 -18.55
N LYS A 247 -2.68 -5.82 -19.38
CA LYS A 247 -2.73 -7.29 -19.18
C LYS A 247 -1.39 -7.97 -19.45
N GLN A 248 -0.52 -7.37 -20.27
CA GLN A 248 0.83 -7.87 -20.49
C GLN A 248 1.79 -7.44 -19.36
N GLU A 249 1.65 -6.23 -18.81
CA GLU A 249 2.45 -5.77 -17.65
C GLU A 249 2.13 -6.50 -16.34
N ASN A 250 0.89 -6.96 -16.15
CA ASN A 250 0.46 -7.66 -14.93
C ASN A 250 0.54 -9.21 -15.01
N GLN A 251 1.18 -9.78 -16.03
CA GLN A 251 1.42 -11.22 -16.06
C GLN A 251 2.70 -11.57 -15.28
N PRO A 252 2.70 -12.63 -14.45
CA PRO A 252 3.93 -13.13 -13.85
C PRO A 252 4.90 -13.51 -14.97
N ALA A 253 6.18 -13.17 -14.78
CA ALA A 253 7.26 -13.29 -15.78
C ALA A 253 7.44 -14.69 -16.42
N GLN A 254 6.74 -15.72 -15.94
CA GLN A 254 6.79 -17.07 -16.50
C GLN A 254 5.88 -17.29 -17.74
N LEU A 255 4.82 -16.50 -17.96
CA LEU A 255 3.92 -16.70 -19.10
C LEU A 255 4.30 -15.89 -20.37
N GLN A 256 5.12 -14.84 -20.25
CA GLN A 256 5.60 -14.08 -21.41
C GLN A 256 6.60 -14.87 -22.27
N GLN A 257 7.35 -15.82 -21.70
CA GLN A 257 8.26 -16.68 -22.46
C GLN A 257 7.51 -17.68 -23.36
N GLU A 258 6.35 -18.19 -22.95
CA GLU A 258 5.60 -19.14 -23.77
C GLU A 258 4.86 -18.46 -24.94
N GLN A 259 4.30 -17.25 -24.77
CA GLN A 259 3.61 -16.56 -25.86
C GLN A 259 4.55 -15.99 -26.94
N GLN A 260 5.75 -15.50 -26.58
CA GLN A 260 6.74 -15.10 -27.58
C GLN A 260 7.30 -16.30 -28.36
N SER A 261 7.39 -17.47 -27.72
CA SER A 261 7.80 -18.70 -28.41
C SER A 261 6.78 -19.16 -29.47
N GLY A 262 5.48 -18.89 -29.27
CA GLY A 262 4.40 -19.28 -30.19
C GLY A 262 4.40 -18.49 -31.50
N LEU A 263 4.56 -17.17 -31.43
CA LEU A 263 4.64 -16.30 -32.62
C LEU A 263 5.93 -16.53 -33.43
N ILE A 264 7.06 -16.75 -32.77
CA ILE A 264 8.33 -17.06 -33.45
C ILE A 264 8.31 -18.48 -34.04
N LYS A 265 7.63 -19.45 -33.39
CA LYS A 265 7.38 -20.78 -33.97
C LYS A 265 6.45 -20.74 -35.19
N SER A 266 5.41 -19.89 -35.19
CA SER A 266 4.51 -19.76 -36.35
C SER A 266 5.18 -19.04 -37.53
N LEU A 267 6.10 -18.12 -37.27
CA LEU A 267 6.89 -17.46 -38.31
C LEU A 267 7.97 -18.40 -38.89
N SER A 268 8.62 -19.22 -38.06
CA SER A 268 9.61 -20.19 -38.54
C SER A 268 9.00 -21.33 -39.36
N SER A 269 7.72 -21.70 -39.15
CA SER A 269 7.02 -22.65 -40.05
C SER A 269 6.69 -22.08 -41.44
N PHE A 270 6.68 -20.75 -41.59
CA PHE A 270 6.46 -20.10 -42.89
C PHE A 270 7.70 -20.13 -43.80
N PHE A 271 8.90 -20.17 -43.21
CA PHE A 271 10.18 -20.20 -43.94
C PHE A 271 10.76 -21.62 -44.13
N MET A 272 10.15 -22.65 -43.53
CA MET A 272 10.60 -24.05 -43.59
C MET A 272 9.79 -24.94 -44.55
N LYS A 273 9.07 -24.35 -45.51
CA LYS A 273 8.57 -25.10 -46.68
C LYS A 273 9.56 -24.99 -47.84
N LYS A 274 10.46 -25.98 -47.92
CA LYS A 274 11.06 -26.45 -49.17
C LYS A 274 10.53 -27.84 -49.45
#